data_AF-A0A523PJ63-F1
#
_entry.id   AF-A0A523PJ63-F1
#
_cell.length_a   1.000
_cell.length_b   1.000
_cell.length_c   1.000
_cell.angle_alpha   90.00
_cell.angle_beta   90.00
_cell.angle_gamma   90.00
#
_symmetry.space_group_name_H-M   'P 1'
#
loop_
_entity.id
_entity.type
_entity.pdbx_description
1 polymer ?
#
loop_
_entity_poly.entity_id
_entity_poly.type
_entity_poly.pdbx_seq_one_letter_code
_entity_poly.pdbx_strand_id
1 'polypeptide(L)'
;MFLACWPNRSPSRSVAQFNVTHQAMADEQRFYEVALHVRITSIQDDEVVFVVELQQPGIFEIAGAAPEELPILLEVRCPDNLIAFAGQAVCDLVVKGGFPQLLIDPVNFHALCTQKLRTNERQA
;
A
#
# COMPACT_ATOMS: atom_id res chain seq x y z
N MET A 1 18.62 -31.03 -2.12
CA MET A 1 18.25 -30.58 -3.48
C MET A 1 16.87 -29.92 -3.35
N PHE A 2 16.78 -28.68 -2.85
CA PHE A 2 16.55 -27.44 -3.63
C PHE A 2 16.90 -26.18 -2.78
N LEU A 3 18.05 -26.17 -2.11
CA LEU A 3 18.47 -25.10 -1.18
C LEU A 3 19.52 -24.13 -1.75
N ALA A 4 19.77 -24.14 -3.06
CA ALA A 4 20.86 -23.35 -3.64
C ALA A 4 20.46 -22.80 -5.01
N CYS A 5 19.91 -21.58 -5.06
CA CYS A 5 19.88 -20.72 -6.25
C CYS A 5 19.52 -19.26 -5.94
N TRP A 6 19.92 -18.72 -4.78
CA TRP A 6 20.01 -17.25 -4.65
C TRP A 6 21.49 -16.87 -4.78
N PRO A 7 21.96 -16.33 -5.91
CA PRO A 7 23.40 -16.24 -6.17
C PRO A 7 24.11 -15.19 -5.32
N ASN A 8 23.40 -14.27 -4.65
CA ASN A 8 24.07 -13.09 -4.11
C ASN A 8 23.24 -12.45 -2.99
N ARG A 9 23.68 -12.55 -1.73
CA ARG A 9 23.04 -11.92 -0.54
C ARG A 9 23.17 -10.39 -0.50
N SER A 10 23.46 -9.75 -1.63
CA SER A 10 23.46 -8.30 -1.75
C SER A 10 22.05 -7.76 -1.45
N PRO A 11 21.92 -6.63 -0.73
CA PRO A 11 20.61 -6.09 -0.40
C PRO A 11 19.88 -5.72 -1.69
N SER A 12 18.79 -6.43 -1.98
CA SER A 12 17.91 -6.09 -3.10
C SER A 12 17.27 -4.73 -2.86
N ARG A 13 17.34 -3.84 -3.84
CA ARG A 13 16.65 -2.56 -3.78
C ARG A 13 15.16 -2.81 -4.00
N SER A 14 14.35 -2.48 -3.02
CA SER A 14 12.89 -2.57 -3.14
C SER A 14 12.30 -1.21 -3.49
N VAL A 15 11.44 -1.17 -4.50
CA VAL A 15 10.66 0.01 -4.87
C VAL A 15 9.21 -0.27 -4.50
N ALA A 16 8.68 0.46 -3.52
CA ALA A 16 7.29 0.36 -3.09
C ALA A 16 6.43 1.47 -3.70
N GLN A 17 5.27 1.09 -4.20
CA GLN A 17 4.26 1.98 -4.77
C GLN A 17 2.95 1.76 -4.02
N PHE A 18 2.31 2.86 -3.64
CA PHE A 18 1.07 2.85 -2.87
C PHE A 18 0.00 3.61 -3.64
N ASN A 19 -1.19 3.02 -3.69
CA ASN A 19 -2.37 3.70 -4.18
C ASN A 19 -3.54 3.45 -3.24
N VAL A 20 -4.41 4.43 -3.08
CA VAL A 20 -5.60 4.34 -2.23
C VAL A 20 -6.83 4.44 -3.12
N THR A 21 -7.84 3.63 -2.87
CA THR A 21 -9.15 3.78 -3.51
C THR A 21 -10.21 3.70 -2.43
N HIS A 22 -11.30 4.43 -2.58
CA HIS A 22 -12.39 4.37 -1.62
C HIS A 22 -13.75 4.54 -2.29
N GLN A 23 -14.78 3.95 -1.69
CA GLN A 23 -16.17 4.07 -2.12
C GLN A 23 -17.10 4.14 -0.92
N ALA A 24 -18.18 4.90 -1.06
CA ALA A 24 -19.26 4.91 -0.07
C ALA A 24 -20.09 3.62 -0.20
N MET A 25 -20.51 3.06 0.94
CA MET A 25 -21.40 1.89 0.94
C MET A 25 -22.85 2.31 0.65
N ALA A 26 -23.51 1.57 -0.25
CA ALA A 26 -24.80 1.97 -0.83
C ALA A 26 -25.92 2.16 0.21
N ASP A 27 -25.93 1.35 1.28
CA ASP A 27 -27.01 1.34 2.27
C ASP A 27 -26.66 2.10 3.57
N GLU A 28 -25.42 2.60 3.71
CA GLU A 28 -24.95 3.19 4.96
C GLU A 28 -24.14 4.46 4.70
N GLN A 29 -24.79 5.63 4.84
CA GLN A 29 -24.24 6.97 4.53
C GLN A 29 -22.97 7.38 5.33
N ARG A 30 -22.50 6.52 6.23
CA ARG A 30 -21.33 6.75 7.10
C ARG A 30 -20.23 5.72 6.92
N PHE A 31 -20.47 4.67 6.14
CA PHE A 31 -19.50 3.61 5.95
C PHE A 31 -18.83 3.76 4.59
N TYR A 32 -17.50 3.70 4.64
CA TYR A 32 -16.65 3.80 3.47
C TYR A 32 -15.75 2.59 3.43
N GLU A 33 -15.74 1.93 2.29
CA GLU A 33 -14.71 0.94 1.99
C GLU A 33 -13.49 1.69 1.46
N VAL A 34 -12.35 1.50 2.12
CA VAL A 34 -11.06 2.04 1.70
C VAL A 34 -10.12 0.86 1.44
N ALA A 35 -9.51 0.82 0.26
CA ALA A 35 -8.53 -0.18 -0.11
C ALA A 35 -7.16 0.46 -0.35
N LEU A 36 -6.17 -0.03 0.38
CA LEU A 36 -4.76 0.28 0.18
C LEU A 36 -4.15 -0.75 -0.77
N HIS A 37 -3.74 -0.29 -1.94
CA HIS A 37 -3.03 -1.08 -2.95
C HIS A 37 -1.54 -0.90 -2.72
N VAL A 38 -0.84 -2.02 -2.51
CA VAL A 38 0.61 -2.02 -2.32
C VAL A 38 1.24 -2.85 -3.42
N ARG A 39 2.16 -2.23 -4.16
CA ARG A 39 2.97 -2.89 -5.17
C ARG A 39 4.43 -2.72 -4.83
N ILE A 40 5.12 -3.83 -4.61
CA ILE A 40 6.55 -3.84 -4.30
C ILE A 40 7.27 -4.57 -5.42
N THR A 41 8.28 -3.93 -5.98
CA THR A 41 9.19 -4.54 -6.95
C THR A 41 10.57 -4.63 -6.33
N SER A 42 11.06 -5.85 -6.14
CA SER A 42 12.43 -6.10 -5.67
C SER A 42 13.35 -6.27 -6.86
N ILE A 43 14.44 -5.50 -6.89
CA ILE A 43 15.40 -5.45 -7.98
C ILE A 43 16.79 -5.78 -7.42
N GLN A 44 17.51 -6.64 -8.14
CA GLN A 44 18.91 -6.98 -7.86
C GLN A 44 19.67 -7.07 -9.17
N ASP A 45 20.86 -6.46 -9.24
CA ASP A 45 21.72 -6.47 -10.43
C ASP A 45 20.94 -6.08 -11.71
N ASP A 46 20.06 -5.06 -11.57
CA ASP A 46 19.11 -4.54 -12.58
C ASP A 46 18.04 -5.52 -13.08
N GLU A 47 17.91 -6.70 -12.46
CA GLU A 47 16.85 -7.67 -12.75
C GLU A 47 15.75 -7.66 -11.67
N VAL A 48 14.50 -7.81 -12.11
CA VAL A 48 13.37 -7.97 -11.18
C VAL A 48 13.41 -9.37 -10.61
N VAL A 49 13.55 -9.46 -9.29
CA VAL A 49 13.61 -10.75 -8.62
C VAL A 49 12.23 -11.25 -8.21
N PHE A 50 11.42 -10.37 -7.64
CA PHE A 50 10.02 -10.65 -7.33
C PHE A 50 9.19 -9.37 -7.35
N VAL A 51 7.89 -9.57 -7.54
CA VAL A 51 6.86 -8.54 -7.39
C VAL A 51 5.83 -9.04 -6.40
N VAL A 52 5.45 -8.20 -5.44
CA VAL A 52 4.31 -8.43 -4.56
C VAL A 52 3.27 -7.37 -4.85
N GLU A 53 2.06 -7.81 -5.20
CA GLU A 53 0.89 -6.95 -5.33
C GLU A 53 -0.16 -7.44 -4.34
N LEU A 54 -0.68 -6.52 -3.54
CA LEU A 54 -1.76 -6.80 -2.60
C LEU A 54 -2.74 -5.64 -2.54
N GLN A 55 -3.96 -5.98 -2.16
CA GLN A 55 -4.99 -5.01 -1.82
C GLN A 55 -5.43 -5.29 -0.40
N GLN A 56 -5.25 -4.31 0.48
CA GLN A 56 -5.68 -4.37 1.86
C GLN A 56 -6.92 -3.50 2.01
N PRO A 57 -8.15 -4.07 2.00
CA PRO A 57 -9.36 -3.33 2.27
C PRO A 57 -9.59 -3.12 3.76
N GLY A 58 -10.38 -2.11 4.08
CA GLY A 58 -10.97 -1.87 5.39
C GLY A 58 -12.25 -1.05 5.28
N ILE A 59 -13.21 -1.37 6.12
CA ILE A 59 -14.47 -0.61 6.25
C ILE A 59 -14.31 0.35 7.42
N PHE A 60 -14.58 1.63 7.16
CA PHE A 60 -14.46 2.70 8.15
C PHE A 60 -15.81 3.38 8.33
N GLU A 61 -16.29 3.43 9.56
CA GLU A 61 -17.37 4.33 9.94
C GLU A 61 -16.77 5.73 10.18
N ILE A 62 -17.28 6.74 9.47
CA ILE A 62 -16.89 8.13 9.63
C ILE A 62 -18.10 8.92 10.13
N ALA A 63 -18.01 9.40 11.36
CA ALA A 63 -19.04 10.21 12.00
C ALA A 63 -18.45 11.51 12.55
N GLY A 64 -19.18 12.62 12.40
CA GLY A 64 -18.81 13.92 12.97
C GLY A 64 -17.70 14.68 12.23
N ALA A 65 -17.23 14.18 11.08
CA ALA A 65 -16.30 14.90 10.22
C ALA A 65 -17.01 16.00 9.43
N ALA A 66 -16.35 17.15 9.24
CA ALA A 66 -16.85 18.15 8.32
C ALA A 66 -16.76 17.62 6.87
N PRO A 67 -17.69 18.00 5.96
CA PRO A 67 -17.66 17.52 4.58
C PRO A 67 -16.34 17.79 3.86
N GLU A 68 -15.65 18.88 4.22
CA GLU A 68 -14.35 19.24 3.65
C GLU A 68 -13.20 18.35 4.14
N GLU A 69 -13.35 17.72 5.32
CA GLU A 69 -12.33 16.86 5.93
C GLU A 69 -12.43 15.41 5.44
N LEU A 70 -13.63 14.99 5.02
CA LEU A 70 -13.90 13.61 4.60
C LEU A 70 -12.90 13.08 3.56
N PRO A 71 -12.55 13.80 2.47
CA PRO A 71 -11.58 13.31 1.49
C PRO A 71 -10.20 13.07 2.10
N ILE A 72 -9.76 13.95 3.02
CA ILE A 72 -8.46 13.82 3.69
C ILE A 72 -8.46 12.61 4.62
N LEU A 73 -9.56 12.37 5.34
CA LEU A 73 -9.69 11.19 6.20
C LEU A 73 -9.57 9.90 5.39
N LEU A 74 -10.26 9.81 4.24
CA LEU A 74 -10.26 8.65 3.37
C LEU A 74 -8.90 8.41 2.68
N GLU A 75 -8.20 9.46 2.27
CA GLU A 75 -6.92 9.38 1.54
C GLU A 75 -5.69 9.28 2.45
N VAL A 76 -5.80 9.70 3.72
CA VAL A 76 -4.66 9.75 4.65
C VAL A 76 -4.87 8.85 5.87
N ARG A 77 -5.92 9.10 6.66
CA ARG A 77 -6.07 8.47 7.98
C ARG A 77 -6.50 7.01 7.89
N CYS A 78 -7.44 6.70 7.00
CA CYS A 78 -7.88 5.34 6.75
C CYS A 78 -6.72 4.44 6.27
N PRO A 79 -5.95 4.78 5.23
CA PRO A 79 -4.84 3.94 4.77
C PRO A 79 -3.66 3.89 5.75
N ASP A 80 -3.43 4.91 6.58
CA ASP A 80 -2.46 4.86 7.69
C ASP A 80 -2.75 3.71 8.67
N ASN A 81 -4.03 3.41 8.91
CA ASN A 81 -4.41 2.27 9.74
C ASN A 81 -4.20 0.92 9.02
N LEU A 82 -4.30 0.91 7.68
CA LEU A 82 -4.18 -0.30 6.87
C LEU A 82 -2.72 -0.71 6.60
N ILE A 83 -1.77 0.23 6.66
CA ILE A 83 -0.37 -0.02 6.27
C ILE A 83 0.32 -1.08 7.13
N ALA A 84 -0.01 -1.17 8.42
CA ALA A 84 0.56 -2.17 9.32
C ALA A 84 0.18 -3.60 8.90
N PHE A 85 -1.10 -3.80 8.55
CA PHE A 85 -1.61 -5.08 8.07
C PHE A 85 -1.05 -5.43 6.68
N ALA A 86 -1.01 -4.44 5.79
CA ALA A 86 -0.40 -4.61 4.47
C ALA A 86 1.09 -4.99 4.58
N GLY A 87 1.84 -4.33 5.46
CA GLY A 87 3.26 -4.63 5.72
C GLY A 87 3.48 -6.02 6.26
N GLN A 88 2.64 -6.48 7.20
CA GLN A 88 2.70 -7.85 7.69
C GLN A 88 2.41 -8.86 6.57
N ALA A 89 1.35 -8.63 5.78
CA ALA A 89 0.98 -9.51 4.67
C ALA A 89 2.10 -9.60 3.61
N VAL A 90 2.75 -8.49 3.28
CA VAL A 90 3.96 -8.48 2.43
C VAL A 90 5.05 -9.34 3.03
N CYS A 91 5.39 -9.13 4.30
CA CYS A 91 6.47 -9.86 4.95
C CYS A 91 6.20 -11.38 4.90
N ASP A 92 4.96 -11.78 5.22
CA ASP A 92 4.52 -13.18 5.17
C ASP A 92 4.62 -13.77 3.75
N LEU A 93 4.22 -13.02 2.71
CA LEU A 93 4.32 -13.46 1.31
C LEU A 93 5.77 -13.60 0.85
N VAL A 94 6.63 -12.63 1.17
CA VAL A 94 8.05 -12.63 0.82
C VAL A 94 8.77 -13.80 1.47
N VAL A 95 8.53 -14.04 2.77
CA VAL A 95 9.12 -15.17 3.51
C VAL A 95 8.62 -16.51 2.96
N LYS A 96 7.31 -16.64 2.66
CA LYS A 96 6.76 -17.85 2.02
C LYS A 96 7.34 -18.11 0.63
N GLY A 97 7.77 -17.06 -0.07
CA GLY A 97 8.52 -17.15 -1.32
C GLY A 97 9.96 -17.64 -1.17
N GLY A 98 10.45 -17.84 0.06
CA GLY A 98 11.83 -18.24 0.35
C GLY A 98 12.82 -17.07 0.34
N PHE A 99 12.34 -15.83 0.30
CA PHE A 99 13.17 -14.62 0.32
C PHE A 99 13.40 -14.10 1.74
N PRO A 100 14.45 -13.30 1.98
CA PRO A 100 14.64 -12.61 3.26
C PRO A 100 13.46 -11.72 3.62
N GLN A 101 13.23 -11.50 4.92
CA GLN A 101 12.17 -10.61 5.38
C GLN A 101 12.29 -9.21 4.76
N LEU A 102 11.17 -8.71 4.26
CA LEU A 102 11.06 -7.36 3.72
C LEU A 102 10.17 -6.53 4.65
N LEU A 103 10.75 -5.47 5.22
CA LEU A 103 10.02 -4.51 6.02
C LEU A 103 9.73 -3.28 5.15
N ILE A 104 8.47 -2.87 5.13
CA ILE A 104 8.04 -1.67 4.41
C ILE A 104 8.39 -0.44 5.25
N ASP A 105 9.04 0.54 4.64
CA ASP A 105 9.30 1.82 5.29
C ASP A 105 8.00 2.61 5.54
N PRO A 106 7.95 3.42 6.61
CA PRO A 106 6.81 4.28 6.88
C PRO A 106 6.46 5.17 5.67
N VAL A 107 5.18 5.20 5.32
CA VAL A 107 4.65 5.95 4.18
C VAL A 107 4.09 7.29 4.65
N ASN A 108 4.34 8.36 3.90
CA ASN A 108 3.69 9.66 4.14
C ASN A 108 2.46 9.80 3.22
N PHE A 109 1.28 9.44 3.73
CA PHE A 109 0.03 9.52 2.95
C PHE A 109 -0.42 10.95 2.65
N HIS A 110 -0.02 11.95 3.45
CA HIS A 110 -0.27 13.36 3.10
C HIS A 110 0.44 13.76 1.79
N ALA A 111 1.68 13.30 1.61
CA ALA A 111 2.44 13.56 0.39
C ALA A 111 1.80 12.85 -0.82
N LEU A 112 1.34 11.60 -0.64
CA LEU A 112 0.63 10.84 -1.68
C LEU A 112 -0.69 11.49 -2.07
N CYS A 113 -1.49 11.94 -1.10
CA CYS A 113 -2.73 12.69 -1.36
C CYS A 113 -2.45 13.97 -2.16
N THR A 114 -1.42 14.73 -1.77
CA THR A 114 -1.01 15.94 -2.50
C THR A 114 -0.58 15.63 -3.94
N GLN A 115 0.15 14.53 -4.13
CA GLN A 115 0.58 14.07 -5.46
C GLN A 115 -0.61 13.64 -6.33
N LYS A 116 -1.60 12.96 -5.76
CA LYS A 116 -2.85 12.58 -6.44
C LYS A 116 -3.62 13.80 -6.92
N LEU A 117 -3.82 14.80 -6.06
CA LEU A 117 -4.52 16.03 -6.43
C LEU A 117 -3.87 16.72 -7.64
N ARG A 118 -2.53 16.87 -7.62
CA ARG A 118 -1.77 17.43 -8.76
C ARG A 118 -1.88 16.61 -10.04
N THR A 119 -2.02 15.28 -9.92
CA THR A 119 -2.17 14.40 -11.08
C THR A 119 -3.56 14.55 -11.69
N ASN A 120 -4.61 14.63 -10.86
CA ASN A 120 -5.98 14.84 -11.31
C ASN A 120 -6.16 16.20 -11.99
N GLU A 121 -5.51 17.26 -11.48
CA GLU A 121 -5.51 18.59 -12.10
C GLU A 121 -4.85 18.61 -13.50
N ARG A 122 -3.87 17.73 -13.76
CA ARG A 122 -3.21 17.61 -15.07
C ARG A 122 -4.01 16.80 -16.07
N GLN A 123 -5.01 16.04 -15.61
CA GLN A 123 -5.87 15.20 -16.44
C GLN A 123 -7.22 15.86 -16.77
N ALA A 124 -7.49 17.04 -16.22
CA ALA A 124 -8.64 17.89 -16.50
C ALA A 124 -8.27 19.03 -17.46
#